data_AF-A0A0N4TAX3-F1
#
_entry.id   AF-A0A0N4TAX3-F1
#
_cell.length_a   1.000
_cell.length_b   1.000
_cell.length_c   1.000
_cell.angle_alpha   90.00
_cell.angle_beta   90.00
_cell.angle_gamma   90.00
#
_symmetry.space_group_name_H-M   'P 1'
#
loop_
_entity.id
_entity.type
_entity.pdbx_description
1 polymer ?
#
loop_
_entity_poly.entity_id
_entity_poly.type
_entity_poly.pdbx_seq_one_letter_code
_entity_poly.pdbx_strand_id
1 'polypeptide(L)'
;MIHHRLFCRVHAIETDKPDLTVAEQKFQKVKDEIIAESFERVEKIAKLMKKKKTHIQDALFATLNAKKVLNEMDTLKKQLNQFDEEYESIMDAIRLTEIAIKKAMQRINEDKQRLYESIGIEDSSTSEAASEALEILKKNFDSYNIPNTKDEIELQIAHEQGKLDALYSEGEKKDIERFEKLTLEKQSLIKEVTAIKKDVSEWENKLDCLLEQWLHQLENVVGKLNQYFSSFFQNMGCSGEVHLQKPDDKYDISKYGILITAKFRESER
;
A
#
# COMPACT_ATOMS: atom_id res chain seq x y z
N MET A 1 90.53 -133.85 21.13
CA MET A 1 89.89 -132.67 21.78
C MET A 1 89.42 -131.57 20.83
N ILE A 2 89.87 -131.52 19.56
CA ILE A 2 89.57 -130.42 18.61
C ILE A 2 88.19 -130.57 17.92
N HIS A 3 87.68 -131.79 17.76
CA HIS A 3 86.41 -132.05 17.05
C HIS A 3 85.14 -131.66 17.84
N HIS A 4 85.17 -131.71 19.17
CA HIS A 4 83.99 -131.45 20.00
C HIS A 4 83.66 -129.95 20.11
N ARG A 5 84.68 -129.09 20.16
CA ARG A 5 84.50 -127.62 20.21
C ARG A 5 83.90 -127.03 18.94
N LEU A 6 84.22 -127.60 17.78
CA LEU A 6 83.67 -127.17 16.50
C LEU A 6 82.19 -127.56 16.38
N PHE A 7 81.83 -128.78 16.80
CA PHE A 7 80.43 -129.24 16.77
C PHE A 7 79.53 -128.40 17.68
N CYS A 8 79.97 -128.10 18.92
CA CYS A 8 79.20 -127.24 19.83
C CYS A 8 79.04 -125.81 19.29
N ARG A 9 80.05 -125.26 18.59
CA ARG A 9 79.95 -123.93 17.98
C ARG A 9 79.00 -123.89 16.79
N VAL A 10 79.02 -124.92 15.93
CA VAL A 10 78.10 -124.99 14.79
C VAL A 10 76.66 -125.20 15.28
N HIS A 11 76.46 -126.04 16.29
CA HIS A 11 75.13 -126.28 16.84
C HIS A 11 74.55 -125.07 17.57
N ALA A 12 75.39 -124.27 18.25
CA ALA A 12 74.99 -122.99 18.84
C ALA A 12 74.60 -121.94 17.78
N ILE A 13 75.21 -121.97 16.60
CA ILE A 13 74.87 -121.06 15.48
C ILE A 13 73.57 -121.48 14.78
N GLU A 14 73.27 -122.78 14.72
CA GLU A 14 72.00 -123.29 14.17
C GLU A 14 70.80 -123.04 15.10
N THR A 15 71.02 -123.05 16.41
CA THR A 15 69.96 -122.79 17.41
C THR A 15 69.69 -121.30 17.64
N ASP A 16 70.63 -120.42 17.31
CA ASP A 16 70.50 -118.96 17.46
C ASP A 16 70.15 -118.24 16.13
N LYS A 17 69.73 -118.99 15.10
CA LYS A 17 69.31 -118.43 13.82
C LYS A 17 67.94 -117.74 14.00
N PRO A 18 67.85 -116.40 13.88
CA PRO A 18 66.59 -115.70 14.09
C PRO A 18 65.57 -116.15 13.03
N ASP A 19 64.37 -116.51 13.50
CA ASP A 19 63.28 -116.94 12.64
C ASP A 19 62.77 -115.75 11.80
N LEU A 20 63.28 -115.66 10.58
CA LEU A 20 62.98 -114.62 9.60
C LEU A 20 61.48 -114.51 9.31
N THR A 21 60.71 -115.60 9.44
CA THR A 21 59.26 -115.57 9.20
C THR A 21 58.51 -114.86 10.33
N VAL A 22 58.96 -115.02 11.58
CA VAL A 22 58.40 -114.33 12.75
C VAL A 22 58.76 -112.84 12.72
N ALA A 23 59.97 -112.49 12.27
CA ALA A 23 60.39 -111.09 12.12
C ALA A 23 59.57 -110.37 11.04
N GLU A 24 59.32 -111.02 9.89
CA GLU A 24 58.50 -110.47 8.80
C GLU A 24 57.04 -110.26 9.24
N GLN A 25 56.45 -111.22 9.94
CA GLN A 25 55.09 -111.09 10.48
C GLN A 25 54.97 -109.95 11.49
N LYS A 26 55.98 -109.78 12.37
CA LYS A 26 56.02 -108.67 13.33
C LYS A 26 56.15 -107.32 12.62
N PHE A 27 57.01 -107.21 11.61
CA PHE A 27 57.17 -105.99 10.82
C PHE A 27 55.87 -105.64 10.09
N GLN A 28 55.23 -106.62 9.46
CA GLN A 28 53.99 -106.40 8.71
C GLN A 28 52.84 -105.98 9.64
N LYS A 29 52.73 -106.59 10.82
CA LYS A 29 51.76 -106.18 11.85
C LYS A 29 51.97 -104.73 12.31
N VAL A 30 53.22 -104.36 12.63
CA VAL A 30 53.54 -102.99 13.05
C VAL A 30 53.29 -101.99 11.92
N LYS A 31 53.59 -102.35 10.67
CA LYS A 31 53.31 -101.53 9.50
C LYS A 31 51.81 -101.30 9.31
N ASP A 32 50.99 -102.34 9.43
CA ASP A 32 49.54 -102.24 9.29
C ASP A 32 48.91 -101.43 10.45
N GLU A 33 49.44 -101.57 11.67
CA GLU A 33 49.07 -100.74 12.84
C GLU A 33 49.40 -99.25 12.61
N ILE A 34 50.61 -98.93 12.14
CA ILE A 34 51.02 -97.56 11.82
C ILE A 34 50.13 -96.96 10.73
N ILE A 35 49.82 -97.75 9.69
CA ILE A 35 48.93 -97.33 8.61
C ILE A 35 47.53 -97.04 9.17
N ALA A 36 46.95 -97.93 9.97
CA ALA A 36 45.64 -97.75 10.58
C ALA A 36 45.57 -96.50 11.46
N GLU A 37 46.55 -96.29 12.35
CA GLU A 37 46.64 -95.07 13.16
C GLU A 37 46.80 -93.81 12.30
N SER A 38 47.56 -93.89 11.21
CA SER A 38 47.74 -92.77 10.29
C SER A 38 46.43 -92.38 9.62
N PHE A 39 45.62 -93.35 9.21
CA PHE A 39 44.29 -93.11 8.64
C PHE A 39 43.33 -92.53 9.68
N GLU A 40 43.32 -93.04 10.91
CA GLU A 40 42.47 -92.50 11.98
C GLU A 40 42.83 -91.04 12.30
N ARG A 41 44.13 -90.70 12.33
CA ARG A 41 44.60 -89.31 12.48
C ARG A 41 44.11 -88.43 11.33
N VAL A 42 44.25 -88.87 10.08
CA VAL A 42 43.78 -88.13 8.89
C VAL A 42 42.26 -87.93 8.92
N GLU A 43 41.48 -88.94 9.33
CA GLU A 43 40.03 -88.83 9.44
C GLU A 43 39.61 -87.82 10.53
N LYS A 44 40.27 -87.83 11.69
CA LYS A 44 40.07 -86.82 12.74
C LYS A 44 40.38 -85.42 12.22
N ILE A 45 41.50 -85.24 11.51
CA ILE A 45 41.88 -83.96 10.91
C ILE A 45 40.83 -83.51 9.88
N ALA A 46 40.33 -84.40 9.02
CA ALA A 46 39.28 -84.08 8.05
C ALA A 46 37.98 -83.63 8.73
N LYS A 47 37.56 -84.30 9.80
CA LYS A 47 36.38 -83.89 10.61
C LYS A 47 36.59 -82.50 11.23
N LEU A 48 37.78 -82.23 11.78
CA LEU A 48 38.12 -80.91 12.33
C LEU A 48 38.15 -79.82 11.26
N MET A 49 38.71 -80.10 10.07
CA MET A 49 38.71 -79.16 8.95
C MET A 49 37.29 -78.84 8.47
N LYS A 50 36.39 -79.83 8.43
CA LYS A 50 34.98 -79.62 8.08
C LYS A 50 34.28 -78.69 9.08
N LYS A 51 34.49 -78.92 10.39
CA LYS A 51 33.98 -78.03 11.45
C LYS A 51 34.59 -76.63 11.38
N LYS A 52 35.90 -76.52 11.14
CA LYS A 52 36.58 -75.22 10.97
C LYS A 52 35.99 -74.45 9.79
N LYS A 53 35.72 -75.11 8.66
CA LYS A 53 35.08 -74.50 7.50
C LYS A 53 33.71 -73.91 7.85
N THR A 54 32.85 -74.67 8.53
CA THR A 54 31.52 -74.17 8.92
C THR A 54 31.62 -72.98 9.87
N HIS A 55 32.49 -73.06 10.89
CA HIS A 55 32.71 -71.93 11.80
C HIS A 55 33.23 -70.67 11.09
N ILE A 56 34.13 -70.82 10.11
CA ILE A 56 34.61 -69.68 9.30
C ILE A 56 33.46 -69.08 8.50
N GLN A 57 32.61 -69.90 7.88
CA GLN A 57 31.46 -69.43 7.11
C GLN A 57 30.47 -68.67 8.00
N ASP A 58 30.15 -69.23 9.17
CA ASP A 58 29.24 -68.60 10.15
C ASP A 58 29.81 -67.27 10.67
N ALA A 59 31.11 -67.24 10.99
CA ALA A 59 31.78 -66.03 11.44
C ALA A 59 31.79 -64.93 10.37
N LEU A 60 32.05 -65.29 9.10
CA LEU A 60 32.00 -64.35 7.98
C LEU A 60 30.59 -63.79 7.78
N PHE A 61 29.57 -64.65 7.82
CA PHE A 61 28.17 -64.24 7.67
C PHE A 61 27.74 -63.31 8.81
N ALA A 62 28.07 -63.66 10.07
CA ALA A 62 27.83 -62.81 11.23
C ALA A 62 28.51 -61.44 11.09
N THR A 63 29.77 -61.41 10.63
CA THR A 63 30.52 -60.16 10.43
C THR A 63 29.89 -59.27 9.35
N LEU A 64 29.47 -59.85 8.22
CA LEU A 64 28.81 -59.12 7.14
C LEU A 64 27.47 -58.53 7.61
N ASN A 65 26.67 -59.32 8.32
CA ASN A 65 25.39 -58.85 8.85
C ASN A 65 25.59 -57.75 9.90
N ALA A 66 26.55 -57.91 10.80
CA ALA A 66 26.90 -56.87 11.78
C ALA A 66 27.28 -55.56 11.09
N LYS A 67 28.08 -55.62 10.02
CA LYS A 67 28.44 -54.44 9.23
C LYS A 67 27.22 -53.79 8.55
N LYS A 68 26.31 -54.60 8.01
CA LYS A 68 25.06 -54.10 7.42
C LYS A 68 24.21 -53.35 8.46
N VAL A 69 24.00 -53.97 9.62
CA VAL A 69 23.24 -53.38 10.73
C VAL A 69 23.91 -52.09 11.23
N LEU A 70 25.25 -52.05 11.29
CA LEU A 70 25.98 -50.88 11.74
C LEU A 70 25.81 -49.70 10.78
N ASN A 71 25.83 -49.95 9.46
CA ASN A 71 25.53 -48.93 8.46
C ASN A 71 24.08 -48.42 8.59
N GLU A 72 23.11 -49.32 8.77
CA GLU A 72 21.70 -48.94 8.98
C GLU A 72 21.54 -48.10 10.26
N MET A 73 22.22 -48.49 11.35
CA MET A 73 22.24 -47.74 12.60
C MET A 73 22.83 -46.34 12.41
N ASP A 74 23.92 -46.20 11.66
CA ASP A 74 24.52 -44.90 11.33
C ASP A 74 23.57 -44.03 10.52
N THR A 75 22.83 -44.61 9.57
CA THR A 75 21.83 -43.86 8.79
C THR A 75 20.66 -43.39 9.66
N LEU A 76 20.12 -44.25 10.53
CA LEU A 76 19.05 -43.91 11.45
C LEU A 76 19.50 -42.85 12.46
N LYS A 77 20.74 -42.93 12.95
CA LYS A 77 21.31 -41.94 13.86
C LYS A 77 21.41 -40.56 13.22
N LYS A 78 21.79 -40.49 11.94
CA LYS A 78 21.79 -39.21 11.19
C LYS A 78 20.39 -38.65 11.04
N GLN A 79 19.41 -39.50 10.70
CA GLN A 79 18.01 -39.08 10.58
C GLN A 79 17.45 -38.58 11.92
N LEU A 80 17.76 -39.26 13.02
CA LEU A 80 17.35 -38.84 14.36
C LEU A 80 17.89 -37.45 14.69
N ASN A 81 19.18 -37.22 14.48
CA ASN A 81 19.80 -35.92 14.72
C ASN A 81 19.17 -34.81 13.86
N GLN A 82 18.87 -35.08 12.59
CA GLN A 82 18.18 -34.12 11.72
C GLN A 82 16.78 -33.78 12.25
N PHE A 83 16.05 -34.80 12.72
CA PHE A 83 14.72 -34.60 13.29
C PHE A 83 14.76 -33.79 14.59
N ASP A 84 15.77 -34.02 15.44
CA ASP A 84 15.99 -33.25 16.67
C ASP A 84 16.32 -31.78 16.34
N GLU A 85 17.17 -31.52 15.35
CA GLU A 85 17.49 -30.16 14.90
C GLU A 85 16.25 -29.42 14.34
N GLU A 86 15.43 -30.11 13.53
CA GLU A 86 14.17 -29.56 13.01
C GLU A 86 13.16 -29.29 14.13
N TYR A 87 13.04 -30.21 15.08
CA TYR A 87 12.15 -30.06 16.24
C TYR A 87 12.51 -28.82 17.06
N GLU A 88 13.79 -28.67 17.42
CA GLU A 88 14.26 -27.49 18.17
C GLU A 88 14.04 -26.19 17.38
N SER A 89 14.30 -26.20 16.06
CA SER A 89 14.05 -25.04 15.20
C SER A 89 12.57 -24.62 15.18
N ILE A 90 11.66 -25.58 15.07
CA ILE A 90 10.21 -25.34 15.09
C ILE A 90 9.78 -24.83 16.47
N MET A 91 10.28 -25.43 17.55
CA MET A 91 9.97 -25.02 18.92
C MET A 91 10.40 -23.57 19.19
N ASP A 92 11.59 -23.17 18.72
CA ASP A 92 12.04 -21.79 18.83
C ASP A 92 11.16 -20.82 18.00
N ALA A 93 10.76 -21.22 16.79
CA ALA A 93 9.85 -20.42 15.98
C ALA A 93 8.49 -20.23 16.68
N ILE A 94 7.91 -21.29 17.25
CA ILE A 94 6.67 -21.22 18.04
C ILE A 94 6.86 -20.26 19.21
N ARG A 95 7.93 -20.41 20.00
CA ARG A 95 8.22 -19.53 21.14
C ARG A 95 8.32 -18.05 20.73
N LEU A 96 8.98 -17.75 19.62
CA LEU A 96 9.07 -16.38 19.11
C LEU A 96 7.70 -15.83 18.70
N THR A 97 6.87 -16.63 18.03
CA THR A 97 5.51 -16.22 17.65
C THR A 97 4.61 -16.01 18.87
N GLU A 98 4.71 -16.85 19.90
CA GLU A 98 3.97 -16.66 21.16
C GLU A 98 4.36 -15.36 21.85
N ILE A 99 5.66 -15.03 21.89
CA ILE A 99 6.14 -13.75 22.44
C ILE A 99 5.58 -12.59 21.62
N ALA A 100 5.57 -12.68 20.29
CA ALA A 100 5.02 -11.65 19.42
C ALA A 100 3.51 -11.45 19.64
N ILE A 101 2.74 -12.55 19.76
CA ILE A 101 1.31 -12.51 20.06
C ILE A 101 1.06 -11.88 21.43
N LYS A 102 1.79 -12.28 22.47
CA LYS A 102 1.68 -11.68 23.82
C LYS A 102 1.93 -10.18 23.79
N LYS A 103 2.97 -9.72 23.08
CA LYS A 103 3.27 -8.30 22.91
C LYS A 103 2.15 -7.57 22.14
N ALA A 104 1.60 -8.17 21.08
CA ALA A 104 0.50 -7.60 20.32
C ALA A 104 -0.78 -7.48 21.18
N MET A 105 -1.10 -8.51 21.97
CA MET A 105 -2.24 -8.47 22.90
C MET A 105 -2.06 -7.39 23.98
N GLN A 106 -0.85 -7.25 24.52
CA GLN A 106 -0.56 -6.19 25.48
C GLN A 106 -0.78 -4.80 24.86
N ARG A 107 -0.28 -4.56 23.65
CA ARG A 107 -0.51 -3.30 22.92
C ARG A 107 -1.99 -3.01 22.69
N ILE A 108 -2.75 -4.02 22.24
CA ILE A 108 -4.20 -3.88 22.06
C ILE A 108 -4.89 -3.49 23.36
N ASN A 109 -4.47 -4.08 24.49
CA ASN A 109 -5.04 -3.75 25.79
C ASN A 109 -4.67 -2.33 26.24
N GLU A 110 -3.41 -1.92 26.06
CA GLU A 110 -2.95 -0.55 26.34
C GLU A 110 -3.70 0.48 25.47
N ASP A 111 -3.87 0.22 24.18
CA ASP A 111 -4.58 1.12 23.26
C ASP A 111 -6.08 1.17 23.58
N LYS A 112 -6.68 0.04 23.97
CA LYS A 112 -8.07 -0.02 24.45
C LYS A 112 -8.25 0.84 25.70
N GLN A 113 -7.33 0.74 26.66
CA GLN A 113 -7.37 1.54 27.88
C GLN A 113 -7.24 3.03 27.58
N ARG A 114 -6.28 3.42 26.71
CA ARG A 114 -6.11 4.81 26.25
C ARG A 114 -7.36 5.35 25.57
N LEU A 115 -8.05 4.52 24.78
CA LEU A 115 -9.30 4.90 24.14
C LEU A 115 -10.38 5.20 25.20
N TYR A 116 -10.55 4.33 26.20
CA TYR A 116 -11.52 4.57 27.26
C TYR A 116 -11.19 5.79 28.12
N GLU A 117 -9.92 5.99 28.46
CA GLU A 117 -9.44 7.21 29.13
C GLU A 117 -9.77 8.46 28.31
N SER A 118 -9.58 8.42 26.99
CA SER A 118 -9.88 9.53 26.08
C SER A 118 -11.39 9.82 25.96
N ILE A 119 -12.25 8.81 26.12
CA ILE A 119 -13.71 8.95 26.12
C ILE A 119 -14.22 9.36 27.52
N GLY A 120 -13.38 9.30 28.56
CA GLY A 120 -13.75 9.63 29.94
C GLY A 120 -14.55 8.53 30.64
N ILE A 121 -14.34 7.26 30.23
CA ILE A 121 -14.98 6.08 30.83
C ILE A 121 -13.94 5.35 31.67
N GLU A 122 -14.19 5.20 32.98
CA GLU A 122 -13.32 4.37 33.83
C GLU A 122 -13.51 2.89 33.49
N ASP A 123 -12.39 2.23 33.19
CA ASP A 123 -12.29 0.86 32.72
C ASP A 123 -12.63 -0.13 33.84
N SER A 124 -13.91 -0.26 34.16
CA SER A 124 -14.42 -1.41 34.89
C SER A 124 -15.75 -1.83 34.29
N SER A 125 -15.68 -2.94 33.55
CA SER A 125 -16.83 -3.72 33.04
C SER A 125 -17.80 -2.96 32.14
N THR A 126 -17.70 -3.21 30.82
CA THR A 126 -18.83 -3.29 29.88
C THR A 126 -20.09 -2.56 30.33
N SER A 127 -19.99 -1.24 30.48
CA SER A 127 -21.16 -0.41 30.74
C SER A 127 -21.86 -0.25 29.40
N GLU A 128 -23.18 -0.37 29.41
CA GLU A 128 -24.05 -0.07 28.26
C GLU A 128 -23.67 1.31 27.65
N ALA A 129 -23.28 2.26 28.51
CA ALA A 129 -22.78 3.58 28.12
C ALA A 129 -21.47 3.56 27.31
N ALA A 130 -20.56 2.60 27.56
CA ALA A 130 -19.33 2.46 26.79
C ALA A 130 -19.59 1.87 25.41
N SER A 131 -20.54 0.94 25.30
CA SER A 131 -20.97 0.40 24.01
C SER A 131 -21.66 1.48 23.18
N GLU A 132 -22.52 2.29 23.79
CA GLU A 132 -23.23 3.37 23.11
C GLU A 132 -22.28 4.49 22.67
N ALA A 133 -21.30 4.88 23.50
CA ALA A 133 -20.28 5.85 23.12
C ALA A 133 -19.41 5.37 21.95
N LEU A 134 -19.02 4.09 21.93
CA LEU A 134 -18.26 3.51 20.82
C LEU A 134 -19.10 3.45 19.54
N GLU A 135 -20.39 3.17 19.63
CA GLU A 135 -21.30 3.15 18.48
C GLU A 135 -21.47 4.55 17.88
N ILE A 136 -21.63 5.57 18.73
CA ILE A 136 -21.66 6.97 18.31
C ILE A 136 -20.35 7.36 17.61
N LEU A 137 -19.20 7.00 18.19
CA LEU A 137 -17.89 7.27 17.58
C LEU A 137 -17.77 6.59 16.22
N LYS A 138 -18.10 5.30 16.12
CA LYS A 138 -18.06 4.56 14.86
C LYS A 138 -18.94 5.23 13.79
N LYS A 139 -20.17 5.60 14.14
CA LYS A 139 -21.08 6.30 13.23
C LYS A 139 -20.51 7.65 12.76
N ASN A 140 -19.83 8.39 13.64
CA ASN A 140 -19.17 9.63 13.26
C ASN A 140 -18.02 9.37 12.29
N PHE A 141 -17.15 8.40 12.57
CA PHE A 141 -16.05 8.02 11.67
C PHE A 141 -16.56 7.62 10.29
N ASP A 142 -17.65 6.84 10.23
CA ASP A 142 -18.31 6.49 8.98
C ASP A 142 -18.89 7.73 8.26
N SER A 143 -19.52 8.66 9.00
CA SER A 143 -20.11 9.87 8.40
C SER A 143 -19.07 10.84 7.83
N TYR A 144 -17.89 10.92 8.46
CA TYR A 144 -16.77 11.71 7.98
C TYR A 144 -15.91 10.96 6.97
N ASN A 145 -16.28 9.72 6.61
CA ASN A 145 -15.54 8.84 5.69
C ASN A 145 -14.05 8.71 6.08
N ILE A 146 -13.79 8.61 7.39
CA ILE A 146 -12.45 8.48 7.93
C ILE A 146 -11.96 7.05 7.64
N PRO A 147 -10.74 6.87 7.10
CA PRO A 147 -10.18 5.55 6.84
C PRO A 147 -10.08 4.68 8.10
N ASN A 148 -10.18 3.36 7.92
CA ASN A 148 -10.11 2.39 9.02
C ASN A 148 -8.67 2.05 9.45
N THR A 149 -7.67 2.51 8.69
CA THR A 149 -6.26 2.21 8.95
C THR A 149 -5.53 3.46 9.40
N LYS A 150 -4.71 3.34 10.46
CA LYS A 150 -3.87 4.43 10.96
C LYS A 150 -3.02 5.05 9.85
N ASP A 151 -2.37 4.23 9.03
CA ASP A 151 -1.48 4.67 7.95
C ASP A 151 -2.23 5.52 6.89
N GLU A 152 -3.49 5.17 6.60
CA GLU A 152 -4.33 5.93 5.66
C GLU A 152 -4.74 7.29 6.23
N ILE A 153 -5.03 7.35 7.54
CA ILE A 153 -5.32 8.61 8.25
C ILE A 153 -4.09 9.51 8.24
N GLU A 154 -2.92 8.97 8.56
CA GLU A 154 -1.65 9.73 8.54
C GLU A 154 -1.34 10.25 7.14
N LEU A 155 -1.60 9.47 6.09
CA LEU A 155 -1.45 9.90 4.71
C LEU A 155 -2.41 11.03 4.35
N GLN A 156 -3.68 10.95 4.76
CA GLN A 156 -4.65 12.03 4.53
C GLN A 156 -4.26 13.31 5.28
N ILE A 157 -3.81 13.19 6.54
CA ILE A 157 -3.33 14.35 7.31
C ILE A 157 -2.13 14.98 6.61
N ALA A 158 -1.14 14.20 6.20
CA ALA A 158 0.03 14.71 5.48
C ALA A 158 -0.35 15.35 4.14
N HIS A 159 -1.33 14.79 3.43
CA HIS A 159 -1.84 15.35 2.18
C HIS A 159 -2.55 16.69 2.39
N GLU A 160 -3.44 16.80 3.38
CA GLU A 160 -4.12 18.05 3.70
C GLU A 160 -3.14 19.10 4.28
N GLN A 161 -2.16 18.68 5.07
CA GLN A 161 -1.05 19.54 5.50
C GLN A 161 -0.26 20.05 4.29
N GLY A 162 0.09 19.17 3.34
CA GLY A 162 0.78 19.57 2.12
C GLY A 162 -0.01 20.56 1.27
N LYS A 163 -1.35 20.43 1.22
CA LYS A 163 -2.22 21.43 0.58
C LYS A 163 -2.18 22.77 1.31
N LEU A 164 -2.29 22.76 2.65
CA LEU A 164 -2.20 23.98 3.46
C LEU A 164 -0.83 24.67 3.29
N ASP A 165 0.24 23.87 3.29
CA ASP A 165 1.61 24.33 3.09
C ASP A 165 1.80 24.98 1.71
N ALA A 166 1.19 24.41 0.67
CA ALA A 166 1.20 24.97 -0.68
C ALA A 166 0.37 26.27 -0.78
N LEU A 167 -0.68 26.43 0.03
CA LEU A 167 -1.58 27.57 0.05
C LEU A 167 -1.15 28.68 1.01
N TYR A 168 0.08 28.65 1.56
CA TYR A 168 0.56 29.56 2.61
C TYR A 168 0.39 31.07 2.33
N SER A 169 0.10 31.47 1.09
CA SER A 169 -0.14 32.87 0.70
C SER A 169 -1.62 33.22 0.44
N GLU A 170 -2.54 32.26 0.46
CA GLU A 170 -3.96 32.47 0.16
C GLU A 170 -4.83 32.23 1.39
N GLY A 171 -5.60 33.24 1.80
CA GLY A 171 -6.55 33.13 2.91
C GLY A 171 -5.96 33.57 4.25
N GLU A 172 -4.89 34.38 4.23
CA GLU A 172 -4.45 35.06 5.45
C GLU A 172 -5.56 36.00 5.95
N LYS A 173 -5.55 36.29 7.26
CA LYS A 173 -6.48 37.25 7.87
C LYS A 173 -6.52 38.60 7.11
N LYS A 174 -5.37 39.02 6.56
CA LYS A 174 -5.25 40.24 5.74
C LYS A 174 -6.05 40.18 4.45
N ASP A 175 -6.19 39.00 3.83
CA ASP A 175 -6.99 38.82 2.62
C ASP A 175 -8.47 39.00 2.92
N ILE A 176 -8.92 38.49 4.06
CA ILE A 176 -10.30 38.67 4.55
C ILE A 176 -10.56 40.15 4.85
N GLU A 177 -9.68 40.80 5.62
CA GLU A 177 -9.79 42.22 5.95
C GLU A 177 -9.78 43.10 4.68
N ARG A 178 -8.93 42.76 3.70
CA ARG A 178 -8.90 43.44 2.40
C ARG A 178 -10.19 43.24 1.61
N PHE A 179 -10.73 42.02 1.59
CA PHE A 179 -11.99 41.70 0.92
C PHE A 179 -13.16 42.49 1.53
N GLU A 180 -13.26 42.54 2.86
CA GLU A 180 -14.27 43.32 3.57
C GLU A 180 -14.15 44.82 3.24
N LYS A 181 -12.93 45.37 3.27
CA LYS A 181 -12.68 46.78 2.93
C LYS A 181 -13.08 47.12 1.49
N LEU A 182 -12.68 46.29 0.52
CA LEU A 182 -13.04 46.48 -0.89
C LEU A 182 -14.55 46.37 -1.10
N THR A 183 -15.23 45.49 -0.35
CA THR A 183 -16.68 45.35 -0.42
C THR A 183 -17.40 46.59 0.09
N LEU A 184 -16.94 47.17 1.20
CA LEU A 184 -17.47 48.44 1.73
C LEU A 184 -17.21 49.61 0.76
N GLU A 185 -16.00 49.69 0.19
CA GLU A 185 -15.63 50.73 -0.77
C GLU A 185 -16.49 50.63 -2.04
N LYS A 186 -16.69 49.42 -2.56
CA LYS A 186 -17.61 49.16 -3.69
C LYS A 186 -19.02 49.64 -3.37
N GLN A 187 -19.55 49.34 -2.18
CA GLN A 187 -20.88 49.80 -1.78
C GLN A 187 -20.97 51.33 -1.69
N SER A 188 -19.93 51.99 -1.18
CA SER A 188 -19.86 53.46 -1.12
C SER A 188 -19.85 54.08 -2.51
N LEU A 189 -19.00 53.58 -3.41
CA LEU A 189 -18.92 54.03 -4.80
C LEU A 189 -20.25 53.83 -5.55
N ILE A 190 -20.92 52.70 -5.35
CA ILE A 190 -22.24 52.46 -5.93
C ILE A 190 -23.23 53.51 -5.44
N LYS A 191 -23.27 53.81 -4.14
CA LYS A 191 -24.16 54.84 -3.59
C LYS A 191 -23.87 56.21 -4.18
N GLU A 192 -22.61 56.60 -4.27
CA GLU A 192 -22.18 57.88 -4.85
C GLU A 192 -22.60 57.99 -6.32
N VAL A 193 -22.33 56.97 -7.13
CA VAL A 193 -22.75 56.94 -8.54
C VAL A 193 -24.27 57.01 -8.67
N THR A 194 -25.03 56.33 -7.81
CA THR A 194 -26.50 56.41 -7.84
C THR A 194 -27.02 57.79 -7.45
N ALA A 195 -26.38 58.47 -6.50
CA ALA A 195 -26.74 59.82 -6.11
C ALA A 195 -26.46 60.82 -7.25
N ILE A 196 -25.26 60.77 -7.84
CA ILE A 196 -24.90 61.63 -8.98
C ILE A 196 -25.85 61.41 -10.16
N LYS A 197 -26.18 60.15 -10.49
CA LYS A 197 -27.15 59.85 -11.56
C LYS A 197 -28.53 60.44 -11.29
N LYS A 198 -28.97 60.40 -10.03
CA LYS A 198 -30.24 61.02 -9.62
C LYS A 198 -30.18 62.53 -9.80
N ASP A 199 -29.10 63.18 -9.34
CA ASP A 199 -28.94 64.62 -9.47
C ASP A 199 -28.90 65.05 -10.95
N VAL A 200 -28.17 64.32 -11.80
CA VAL A 200 -28.14 64.57 -13.26
C VAL A 200 -29.55 64.49 -13.85
N SER A 201 -30.31 63.44 -13.52
CA SER A 201 -31.69 63.31 -13.99
C SER A 201 -32.60 64.44 -13.49
N GLU A 202 -32.42 64.90 -12.24
CA GLU A 202 -33.15 66.06 -11.73
C GLU A 202 -32.80 67.36 -12.46
N TRP A 203 -31.52 67.57 -12.80
CA TRP A 203 -31.07 68.73 -13.57
C TRP A 203 -31.54 68.69 -15.02
N GLU A 204 -31.50 67.53 -15.67
CA GLU A 204 -32.04 67.32 -17.02
C GLU A 204 -33.54 67.66 -17.07
N ASN A 205 -34.32 67.15 -16.10
CA ASN A 205 -35.75 67.47 -15.99
C ASN A 205 -36.00 68.97 -15.77
N LYS A 206 -35.20 69.64 -14.92
CA LYS A 206 -35.31 71.09 -14.70
C LYS A 206 -34.99 71.88 -15.98
N LEU A 207 -33.94 71.48 -16.69
CA LEU A 207 -33.52 72.10 -17.94
C LEU A 207 -34.63 71.98 -18.99
N ASP A 208 -35.24 70.79 -19.10
CA ASP A 208 -36.35 70.54 -20.01
C ASP A 208 -37.57 71.40 -19.69
N CYS A 209 -38.00 71.47 -18.42
CA CYS A 209 -39.10 72.33 -18.01
C CYS A 209 -38.85 73.82 -18.33
N LEU A 210 -37.63 74.31 -18.09
CA LEU A 210 -37.26 75.69 -18.37
C LEU A 210 -37.23 75.98 -19.87
N LEU A 211 -36.70 75.04 -20.67
CA LEU A 211 -36.69 75.15 -22.13
C LEU A 211 -38.10 75.15 -22.71
N GLU A 212 -38.98 74.27 -22.24
CA GLU A 212 -40.38 74.23 -22.66
C GLU A 212 -41.10 75.54 -22.33
N GLN A 213 -40.90 76.05 -21.11
CA GLN A 213 -41.49 77.32 -20.69
C GLN A 213 -40.98 78.50 -21.56
N TRP A 214 -39.68 78.58 -21.78
CA TRP A 214 -39.06 79.61 -22.62
C TRP A 214 -39.55 79.50 -24.07
N LEU A 215 -39.60 78.29 -24.63
CA LEU A 215 -40.05 78.03 -25.99
C LEU A 215 -41.52 78.44 -26.17
N HIS A 216 -42.38 78.09 -25.22
CA HIS A 216 -43.78 78.48 -25.26
C HIS A 216 -43.98 80.01 -25.23
N GLN A 217 -43.19 80.72 -24.41
CA GLN A 217 -43.20 82.18 -24.40
C GLN A 217 -42.72 82.77 -25.73
N LEU A 218 -41.64 82.20 -26.30
CA LEU A 218 -41.09 82.63 -27.57
C LEU A 218 -42.08 82.42 -28.73
N GLU A 219 -42.72 81.25 -28.80
CA GLU A 219 -43.77 80.94 -29.78
C GLU A 219 -44.96 81.89 -29.70
N ASN A 220 -45.39 82.25 -28.48
CA ASN A 220 -46.47 83.21 -28.29
C ASN A 220 -46.09 84.61 -28.81
N VAL A 221 -44.86 85.05 -28.55
CA VAL A 221 -44.36 86.34 -29.07
C VAL A 221 -44.25 86.31 -30.59
N VAL A 222 -43.66 85.27 -31.17
CA VAL A 222 -43.54 85.11 -32.63
C VAL A 222 -44.91 84.99 -33.28
N GLY A 223 -45.86 84.29 -32.66
CA GLY A 223 -47.25 84.20 -33.13
C GLY A 223 -47.95 85.56 -33.17
N LYS A 224 -47.81 86.37 -32.12
CA LYS A 224 -48.33 87.75 -32.11
C LYS A 224 -47.64 88.62 -33.17
N LEU A 225 -46.32 88.52 -33.28
CA LEU A 225 -45.54 89.24 -34.29
C LEU A 225 -46.01 88.87 -35.70
N ASN A 226 -46.23 87.58 -35.97
CA ASN A 226 -46.76 87.09 -37.22
C ASN A 226 -48.15 87.68 -37.51
N GLN A 227 -49.07 87.69 -36.55
CA GLN A 227 -50.41 88.28 -36.74
C GLN A 227 -50.35 89.76 -37.14
N TYR A 228 -49.52 90.57 -36.48
CA TYR A 228 -49.34 91.97 -36.83
C TYR A 228 -48.65 92.13 -38.19
N PHE A 229 -47.62 91.34 -38.46
CA PHE A 229 -46.87 91.38 -39.71
C PHE A 229 -47.74 90.98 -40.91
N SER A 230 -48.45 89.87 -40.82
CA SER A 230 -49.38 89.42 -41.86
C SER A 230 -50.50 90.44 -42.10
N SER A 231 -51.09 91.01 -41.04
CA SER A 231 -52.14 92.04 -41.17
C SER A 231 -51.62 93.31 -41.85
N PHE A 232 -50.39 93.74 -41.51
CA PHE A 232 -49.75 94.90 -42.13
C PHE A 232 -49.46 94.68 -43.62
N PHE A 233 -48.92 93.52 -43.99
CA PHE A 233 -48.66 93.18 -45.39
C PHE A 233 -49.95 92.99 -46.19
N GLN A 234 -50.99 92.42 -45.59
CA GLN A 234 -52.31 92.27 -46.22
C GLN A 234 -52.94 93.63 -46.54
N ASN A 235 -52.79 94.62 -45.64
CA ASN A 235 -53.23 96.00 -45.90
C ASN A 235 -52.46 96.67 -47.05
N MET A 236 -51.26 96.18 -47.40
CA MET A 236 -50.48 96.62 -48.56
C MET A 236 -50.74 95.80 -49.84
N GLY A 237 -51.67 94.84 -49.81
CA GLY A 237 -51.94 93.93 -50.93
C GLY A 237 -50.88 92.84 -51.14
N CYS A 238 -50.05 92.58 -50.13
CA CYS A 238 -49.02 91.54 -50.11
C CYS A 238 -49.32 90.48 -49.02
N SER A 239 -48.59 89.37 -48.99
CA SER A 239 -48.65 88.37 -47.91
C SER A 239 -47.28 88.24 -47.26
N GLY A 240 -47.21 88.24 -45.93
CA GLY A 240 -45.97 88.07 -45.19
C GLY A 240 -46.20 87.18 -43.98
N GLU A 241 -45.30 86.24 -43.74
CA GLU A 241 -45.34 85.31 -42.61
C GLU A 241 -44.01 85.28 -41.87
N VAL A 242 -44.10 85.21 -40.55
CA VAL A 242 -43.00 85.08 -39.61
C VAL A 242 -43.13 83.75 -38.88
N HIS A 243 -42.12 82.91 -39.00
CA HIS A 243 -42.07 81.57 -38.40
C HIS A 243 -40.89 81.46 -37.43
N LEU A 244 -41.06 80.68 -36.36
CA LEU A 244 -39.97 80.34 -35.46
C LEU A 244 -39.22 79.13 -36.02
N GLN A 245 -37.93 79.28 -36.32
CA GLN A 245 -37.04 78.20 -36.70
C GLN A 245 -36.55 77.48 -35.44
N LYS A 246 -36.81 76.18 -35.36
CA LYS A 246 -36.37 75.31 -34.26
C LYS A 246 -35.18 74.43 -34.71
N PRO A 247 -34.16 74.21 -33.86
CA PRO A 247 -33.06 73.29 -34.15
C PRO A 247 -33.44 71.82 -33.96
N ASP A 248 -32.60 70.91 -34.50
CA ASP A 248 -32.74 69.46 -34.31
C ASP A 248 -32.47 69.02 -32.86
N ASP A 249 -31.52 69.67 -32.19
CA ASP A 249 -31.25 69.50 -30.76
C ASP A 249 -31.90 70.64 -29.97
N LYS A 250 -32.87 70.29 -29.12
CA LYS A 250 -33.63 71.26 -28.30
C LYS A 250 -32.74 72.04 -27.32
N TYR A 251 -31.57 71.51 -26.96
CA TYR A 251 -30.63 72.16 -26.04
C TYR A 251 -29.73 73.21 -26.71
N ASP A 252 -29.69 73.26 -28.04
CA ASP A 252 -28.89 74.24 -28.79
C ASP A 252 -29.65 75.58 -28.94
N ILE A 253 -29.76 76.29 -27.81
CA ILE A 253 -30.52 77.54 -27.70
C ILE A 253 -30.06 78.58 -28.74
N SER A 254 -28.76 78.59 -29.10
CA SER A 254 -28.19 79.53 -30.05
C SER A 254 -28.64 79.33 -31.51
N LYS A 255 -29.20 78.16 -31.85
CA LYS A 255 -29.70 77.86 -33.20
C LYS A 255 -31.17 78.19 -33.40
N TYR A 256 -31.90 78.61 -32.37
CA TYR A 256 -33.26 79.12 -32.54
C TYR A 256 -33.21 80.46 -33.30
N GLY A 257 -34.02 80.56 -34.35
CA GLY A 257 -34.02 81.72 -35.25
C GLY A 257 -35.43 82.14 -35.64
N ILE A 258 -35.56 83.34 -36.21
CA ILE A 258 -36.82 83.83 -36.77
C ILE A 258 -36.68 83.83 -38.28
N LEU A 259 -37.56 83.10 -38.97
CA LEU A 259 -37.64 83.07 -40.42
C LEU A 259 -38.77 83.99 -40.88
N ILE A 260 -38.43 85.00 -41.67
CA ILE A 260 -39.41 85.93 -42.25
C ILE A 260 -39.51 85.63 -43.74
N THR A 261 -40.72 85.40 -44.22
CA THR A 261 -41.03 85.14 -45.63
C THR A 261 -42.09 86.13 -46.10
N ALA A 262 -41.95 86.66 -47.31
CA ALA A 262 -42.89 87.63 -47.86
C ALA A 262 -43.10 87.42 -49.35
N LYS A 263 -44.36 87.52 -49.79
CA LYS A 263 -44.85 87.37 -51.15
C LYS A 263 -45.51 88.68 -51.59
N PHE A 264 -44.90 89.31 -52.59
CA PHE A 264 -45.26 90.68 -53.02
C PHE A 264 -46.21 90.73 -54.24
N ARG A 265 -46.47 89.59 -54.90
CA ARG A 265 -47.35 89.49 -56.09
C ARG A 265 -48.08 88.16 -56.12
N GLU A 266 -49.32 88.13 -56.59
CA GLU A 266 -50.16 86.92 -56.64
C GLU A 266 -49.57 85.82 -57.54
N SER A 267 -48.76 86.21 -58.54
CA SER A 267 -48.17 85.35 -59.57
C SER A 267 -46.76 84.81 -59.30
N GLU A 268 -46.11 85.13 -58.19
CA GLU A 268 -44.77 84.60 -57.88
C GLU A 268 -44.85 83.60 -56.71
N ARG A 269 -44.21 82.44 -56.88
CA ARG A 269 -44.07 81.40 -55.85
C ARG A 269 -42.92 81.74 -54.92
#